data_AF-A0A5E4LL38-F1
#
_entry.id   AF-A0A5E4LL38-F1
#
_cell.length_a   1.000
_cell.length_b   1.000
_cell.length_c   1.000
_cell.angle_alpha   90.00
_cell.angle_beta   90.00
_cell.angle_gamma   90.00
#
_symmetry.space_group_name_H-M   'P 1'
#
loop_
_entity.id
_entity.type
_entity.pdbx_description
1 polymer ?
#
loop_
_entity_poly.entity_id
_entity_poly.type
_entity_poly.pdbx_seq_one_letter_code
_entity_poly.pdbx_strand_id
1 'polypeptide(L)'
;MKGQLSAEMLIVLVIILGLAAILASVMLKSAGKAAGAVEQKTETIINASNAGAAKAASGEYCVVDADCELGSCDVYSNRCN
;
A
#
# COMPACT_ATOMS: atom_id res chain seq x y z
N MET A 1 -45.57 -11.51 -37.07
CA MET A 1 -44.11 -11.62 -36.84
C MET A 1 -43.65 -10.35 -36.11
N LYS A 2 -43.69 -10.32 -34.76
CA LYS A 2 -43.33 -9.14 -33.95
C LYS A 2 -42.65 -9.49 -32.61
N GLY A 3 -42.27 -10.76 -32.39
CA GLY A 3 -41.67 -11.24 -31.13
C GLY A 3 -40.28 -11.84 -31.26
N GLN A 4 -39.73 -11.97 -32.47
CA GLN A 4 -38.46 -12.68 -32.69
C GLN A 4 -37.23 -11.81 -32.34
N LEU A 5 -37.28 -10.50 -32.64
CA LEU A 5 -36.22 -9.54 -32.31
C LEU A 5 -35.99 -9.37 -30.80
N SER A 6 -37.00 -9.62 -29.95
CA SER A 6 -36.91 -9.35 -28.51
C SER A 6 -36.17 -10.44 -27.73
N ALA A 7 -36.20 -11.69 -28.18
CA ALA A 7 -35.56 -12.81 -27.47
C ALA A 7 -34.05 -12.84 -27.74
N GLU A 8 -33.65 -12.60 -29.00
CA GLU A 8 -32.24 -12.57 -29.41
C GLU A 8 -31.47 -11.44 -28.70
N MET A 9 -32.09 -10.26 -28.57
CA MET A 9 -31.49 -9.13 -27.86
C MET A 9 -31.34 -9.40 -26.35
N LEU A 10 -32.29 -10.12 -25.74
CA LEU A 10 -32.26 -10.51 -24.33
C LEU A 10 -31.11 -11.48 -24.05
N ILE A 11 -30.89 -12.46 -24.93
CA ILE A 11 -29.78 -13.41 -24.82
C ILE A 11 -28.44 -12.67 -24.87
N VAL A 12 -28.28 -11.73 -25.80
CA VAL A 12 -27.05 -10.91 -25.91
C VAL A 12 -26.83 -10.08 -24.64
N LEU A 13 -27.89 -9.48 -24.09
CA LEU A 13 -27.82 -8.69 -22.85
C LEU A 13 -27.36 -9.54 -21.66
N VAL A 14 -27.89 -10.75 -21.52
CA VAL A 14 -27.51 -11.69 -20.44
C VAL A 14 -26.04 -12.11 -20.57
N ILE A 15 -25.56 -12.34 -21.79
CA ILE A 15 -24.14 -12.69 -22.05
C ILE A 15 -23.22 -11.53 -21.64
N ILE A 16 -23.56 -10.29 -22.01
CA ILE A 16 -22.77 -9.09 -21.67
C ILE A 16 -22.74 -8.89 -20.15
N LEU A 17 -23.88 -9.03 -19.47
CA LEU A 17 -23.97 -8.93 -18.00
C LEU A 17 -23.15 -10.03 -17.31
N GLY A 18 -23.17 -11.26 -17.84
CA GLY A 18 -22.35 -12.36 -17.35
C GLY A 18 -20.85 -12.07 -17.45
N LEU A 19 -20.40 -11.54 -18.60
CA LEU A 19 -19.02 -11.12 -18.82
C LEU A 19 -18.60 -9.99 -17.87
N ALA A 20 -19.46 -8.99 -17.67
CA ALA A 20 -19.21 -7.88 -16.76
C ALA A 20 -19.04 -8.35 -15.30
N ALA A 21 -19.87 -9.30 -14.84
CA ALA A 21 -19.77 -9.87 -13.49
C ALA A 21 -18.45 -10.63 -13.27
N ILE A 22 -17.99 -11.37 -14.29
CA ILE A 22 -16.70 -12.08 -14.26
C ILE A 22 -15.55 -11.08 -14.18
N LEU A 23 -15.56 -10.04 -15.02
CA LEU A 23 -14.53 -9.00 -15.02
C LEU A 23 -14.48 -8.26 -13.68
N ALA A 24 -15.62 -7.90 -13.10
CA ALA A 24 -15.69 -7.28 -11.78
C ALA A 24 -15.09 -8.19 -10.70
N SER A 25 -15.40 -9.48 -10.73
CA SER A 25 -14.87 -10.47 -9.77
C SER A 25 -13.34 -10.62 -9.88
N VAL A 26 -12.79 -10.59 -11.10
CA VAL A 26 -11.35 -10.64 -11.33
C VAL A 26 -10.67 -9.34 -10.88
N MET A 27 -11.28 -8.18 -11.15
CA MET A 27 -10.78 -6.89 -10.70
C MET A 27 -10.78 -6.77 -9.18
N LEU A 28 -11.84 -7.20 -8.48
CA LEU A 28 -11.87 -7.23 -7.01
C LEU A 28 -10.77 -8.11 -6.43
N LYS A 29 -10.54 -9.31 -7.00
CA LYS A 29 -9.46 -10.21 -6.56
C LYS A 29 -8.07 -9.61 -6.82
N SER A 30 -7.90 -8.89 -7.93
CA SER A 30 -6.64 -8.21 -8.27
C SER A 30 -6.40 -7.02 -7.32
N ALA A 31 -7.42 -6.22 -7.05
CA ALA A 31 -7.36 -5.10 -6.12
C ALA A 31 -7.01 -5.54 -4.69
N GLY A 32 -7.60 -6.64 -4.21
CA GLY A 32 -7.26 -7.21 -2.90
C GLY A 32 -5.81 -7.69 -2.81
N LYS A 33 -5.27 -8.28 -3.88
CA LYS A 33 -3.85 -8.67 -3.94
C LYS A 33 -2.90 -7.47 -4.02
N ALA A 34 -3.28 -6.42 -4.76
CA ALA A 34 -2.50 -5.19 -4.85
C ALA A 34 -2.48 -4.44 -3.50
N ALA A 35 -3.62 -4.33 -2.83
CA ALA A 35 -3.72 -3.72 -1.50
C ALA A 35 -2.85 -4.47 -0.48
N GLY A 36 -2.96 -5.81 -0.41
CA GLY A 36 -2.12 -6.60 0.49
C GLY A 36 -0.63 -6.50 0.19
N ALA A 37 -0.23 -6.42 -1.09
CA ALA A 37 1.17 -6.22 -1.47
C ALA A 37 1.70 -4.82 -1.10
N VAL A 38 0.84 -3.79 -1.14
CA VAL A 38 1.19 -2.44 -0.70
C VAL A 38 1.30 -2.40 0.83
N GLU A 39 0.35 -2.97 1.56
CA GLU A 39 0.41 -3.04 3.04
C GLU A 39 1.67 -3.76 3.51
N GLN A 40 2.00 -4.90 2.91
CA GLN A 40 3.18 -5.68 3.26
C GLN A 40 4.50 -4.95 2.93
N LYS A 41 4.54 -4.20 1.81
CA LYS A 41 5.69 -3.34 1.47
C LYS A 41 5.80 -2.12 2.41
N THR A 42 4.68 -1.52 2.78
CA THR A 42 4.64 -0.41 3.72
C THR A 42 5.10 -0.84 5.11
N GLU A 43 4.64 -1.98 5.62
CA GLU A 43 5.15 -2.56 6.88
C GLU A 43 6.64 -2.87 6.80
N THR A 44 7.12 -3.40 5.67
CA THR A 44 8.55 -3.68 5.49
C THR A 44 9.37 -2.39 5.48
N ILE A 45 8.89 -1.31 4.83
CA ILE A 45 9.56 -0.02 4.83
C ILE A 45 9.50 0.62 6.22
N ILE A 46 8.36 0.61 6.91
CA ILE A 46 8.25 1.17 8.27
C ILE A 46 9.16 0.39 9.24
N ASN A 47 9.16 -0.93 9.19
CA ASN A 47 10.04 -1.75 10.02
C ASN A 47 11.51 -1.57 9.63
N ALA A 48 11.86 -1.41 8.35
CA ALA A 48 13.22 -1.11 7.92
C ALA A 48 13.64 0.34 8.25
N SER A 49 12.73 1.30 8.23
CA SER A 49 12.95 2.68 8.67
C SER A 49 13.11 2.75 10.19
N ASN A 50 12.41 1.90 10.95
CA ASN A 50 12.57 1.80 12.40
C ASN A 50 13.79 0.96 12.81
N ALA A 51 14.16 -0.06 12.03
CA ALA A 51 15.33 -0.91 12.26
C ALA A 51 16.63 -0.34 11.65
N GLY A 52 16.51 0.64 10.75
CA GLY A 52 17.60 1.20 9.95
C GLY A 52 17.61 2.72 9.90
N ALA A 53 16.83 3.42 10.74
CA ALA A 53 17.24 4.73 11.21
C ALA A 53 18.53 4.48 12.01
N ALA A 54 19.66 4.47 11.29
CA ALA A 54 20.98 4.46 11.89
C ALA A 54 20.99 5.64 12.84
N LYS A 55 20.81 5.33 14.12
CA LYS A 55 20.80 6.35 15.14
C LYS A 55 22.19 6.96 15.13
N ALA A 56 22.24 8.29 15.17
CA ALA A 56 23.46 9.04 15.13
C ALA A 56 24.37 8.59 16.28
N ALA A 57 25.63 8.25 15.95
CA ALA A 57 26.65 7.93 16.93
C ALA A 57 27.08 9.19 17.70
N SER A 58 27.76 9.04 18.85
CA SER A 58 28.26 10.20 19.61
C SER A 58 29.11 11.12 18.71
N GLY A 59 28.74 12.40 18.65
CA GLY A 59 29.34 13.43 17.81
C GLY A 59 28.64 13.68 16.47
N GLU A 60 27.71 12.83 16.05
CA GLU A 60 26.92 13.00 14.83
C GLU A 60 25.68 13.87 15.06
N TYR A 61 25.15 14.43 13.97
CA TYR A 61 24.03 15.37 14.02
C TYR A 61 22.74 14.72 14.52
N CYS A 62 22.01 15.43 15.38
CA CYS A 62 20.72 15.01 15.91
C CYS A 62 19.76 16.20 16.03
N VAL A 63 18.45 15.92 16.05
CA VAL A 63 17.39 16.91 16.27
C VAL A 63 16.67 16.64 17.60
N VAL A 64 16.51 15.36 17.95
CA VAL A 64 15.89 14.92 19.20
C VAL A 64 16.67 13.75 19.80
N ASP A 65 16.51 13.49 21.11
CA ASP A 65 17.21 12.40 21.81
C ASP A 65 16.97 11.02 21.18
N ALA A 66 15.81 10.82 20.56
CA ALA A 66 15.46 9.57 19.89
C ALA A 66 16.37 9.25 18.68
N ASP A 67 17.01 10.29 18.11
CA ASP A 67 17.93 10.18 16.97
C ASP A 67 19.28 9.59 17.38
N CYS A 68 19.65 9.60 18.66
CA CYS A 68 20.96 9.16 19.16
C CYS A 68 20.97 7.68 19.54
N GLU A 69 22.03 6.96 19.15
CA GLU A 69 22.15 5.50 19.40
C GLU A 69 22.21 5.22 20.90
N LEU A 70 23.01 6.02 21.60
CA LEU A 70 23.18 6.06 23.03
C LEU A 70 23.25 7.54 23.45
N GLY A 71 22.68 7.88 24.60
CA GLY A 71 22.77 9.22 25.17
C GLY A 71 21.65 10.18 24.75
N SER A 72 21.95 11.48 24.75
CA SER A 72 20.99 12.57 24.48
C SER A 72 21.50 13.50 23.38
N CYS A 73 20.58 14.18 22.70
CA CYS A 73 20.90 15.19 21.71
C CYS A 73 21.24 16.51 22.40
N ASP A 74 22.49 16.97 22.25
CA ASP A 74 22.92 18.26 22.77
C ASP A 74 22.29 19.40 21.95
N VAL A 75 21.38 20.15 22.57
CA VAL A 75 20.56 21.19 21.92
C VAL A 75 21.40 22.39 21.46
N TYR A 76 22.61 22.58 22.00
CA TYR A 76 23.49 23.70 21.63
C TYR A 76 24.35 23.39 20.41
N SER A 77 24.76 22.14 20.25
CA SER A 77 25.63 21.66 19.16
C SER A 77 24.89 20.85 18.09
N ASN A 78 23.63 20.49 18.35
CA ASN A 78 22.82 19.56 17.55
C ASN A 78 23.58 18.26 17.28
N ARG A 79 24.21 17.71 18.32
CA ARG A 79 25.03 16.48 18.23
C ARG A 79 24.72 15.49 19.34
N CYS A 80 24.79 14.21 19.03
CA CYS A 80 24.63 13.15 20.02
C CYS A 80 25.82 13.12 20.99
N ASN A 81 25.54 12.93 22.28
CA ASN A 81 26.55 12.81 23.33
C ASN A 81 26.41 11.47 24.04
#